data_AF-A0A1J6HR65-F1
#
_entry.id   AF-A0A1J6HR65-F1
#
_cell.length_a   1.000
_cell.length_b   1.000
_cell.length_c   1.000
_cell.angle_alpha   90.00
_cell.angle_beta   90.00
_cell.angle_gamma   90.00
#
_symmetry.space_group_name_H-M   'P 1'
#
loop_
_entity.id
_entity.type
_entity.pdbx_description
1 polymer ?
#
loop_
_entity_poly.entity_id
_entity_poly.type
_entity_poly.pdbx_seq_one_letter_code
_entity_poly.pdbx_strand_id
1 'polypeptide(L)'
;MIPYSPSTQRRLDDTVEAMRLLQPKVLAHERQVAHKKWYGYRFMTPLAATRYFATLYREGFKSYVRRHKDREEAERCHGLTPGIFQKPSGSLTQLWKARQRADELGLPYELLIEFGFEFASRRIWKHIPNPVQLFGSKNSSVAWPIEFEKFMKERMPLFAQRFSGLPQYRTENYRGFPVQDEFRAYLIGHIEKSERGWQQRLEGPTVRTRHLPLLIGLRLAPKDRRRRIIQDMKEDVRNSLIVPEPVEKLPLIAFAPACFGMPVAKKGVNTSNCASCPFAKKCDHFSDVAGVELLRRHPAECAERAEKRRQQLEGQRRRTANCRKRKEESLKMSAAA
;
A
#
# COMPACT_ATOMS: atom_id res chain seq x y z
N MET A 1 5.91 -13.63 -3.43
CA MET A 1 6.73 -12.40 -3.35
C MET A 1 6.90 -12.04 -1.88
N ILE A 2 8.12 -11.76 -1.42
CA ILE A 2 8.38 -11.38 -0.01
C ILE A 2 7.82 -9.97 0.23
N PRO A 3 6.93 -9.76 1.22
CA PRO A 3 6.21 -8.50 1.41
C PRO A 3 7.04 -7.38 2.06
N TYR A 4 8.37 -7.47 2.04
CA TYR A 4 9.27 -6.52 2.69
C TYR A 4 10.66 -6.52 2.05
N SER A 5 11.44 -5.47 2.35
CA SER A 5 12.85 -5.41 1.91
C SER A 5 13.74 -6.16 2.91
N PRO A 6 14.41 -7.26 2.51
CA PRO A 6 15.28 -8.02 3.40
C PRO A 6 16.60 -7.30 3.72
N SER A 7 17.01 -6.32 2.91
CA SER A 7 18.28 -5.59 3.11
C SER A 7 18.11 -4.07 2.98
N THR A 8 19.04 -3.36 3.61
CA THR A 8 19.20 -1.91 3.52
C THR A 8 19.50 -1.47 2.09
N GLN A 9 20.37 -2.20 1.38
CA GLN A 9 20.75 -1.89 0.00
C GLN A 9 19.55 -1.97 -0.95
N ARG A 10 18.77 -3.05 -0.90
CA ARG A 10 17.58 -3.18 -1.76
C ARG A 10 16.57 -2.06 -1.51
N ARG A 11 16.41 -1.65 -0.25
CA ARG A 11 15.54 -0.51 0.08
C ARG A 11 16.08 0.79 -0.49
N LEU A 12 17.40 0.98 -0.48
CA LEU A 12 18.04 2.17 -1.06
C LEU A 12 17.78 2.21 -2.56
N ASP A 13 18.00 1.08 -3.24
CA ASP A 13 17.74 0.96 -4.68
C ASP A 13 16.28 1.24 -5.02
N ASP A 14 15.33 0.66 -4.27
CA ASP A 14 13.89 0.92 -4.46
C ASP A 14 13.52 2.40 -4.23
N THR A 15 14.12 3.03 -3.22
CA THR A 15 13.90 4.45 -2.91
C THR A 15 14.45 5.36 -3.99
N VAL A 16 15.70 5.14 -4.43
CA VAL A 16 16.34 5.89 -5.51
C VAL A 16 15.53 5.74 -6.80
N GLU A 17 15.11 4.52 -7.12
CA GLU A 17 14.31 4.25 -8.32
C GLU A 17 12.91 4.89 -8.23
N ALA A 18 12.26 4.89 -7.07
CA ALA A 18 11.01 5.62 -6.88
C ALA A 18 11.19 7.13 -7.09
N MET A 19 12.25 7.71 -6.55
CA MET A 19 12.60 9.13 -6.73
C MET A 19 12.92 9.46 -8.19
N ARG A 20 13.59 8.55 -8.88
CA ARG A 20 13.87 8.65 -10.31
C ARG A 20 12.61 8.55 -11.16
N LEU A 21 11.62 7.74 -10.78
CA LEU A 21 10.43 7.53 -11.62
C LEU A 21 9.31 8.55 -11.37
N LEU A 22 9.18 9.06 -10.15
CA LEU A 22 8.00 9.83 -9.72
C LEU A 22 8.36 11.27 -9.30
N GLN A 23 7.37 12.16 -9.41
CA GLN A 23 7.53 13.53 -8.95
C GLN A 23 7.52 13.60 -7.41
N PRO A 24 8.31 14.51 -6.81
CA PRO A 24 8.35 14.78 -5.37
C PRO A 24 6.98 14.87 -4.70
N LYS A 25 6.01 15.56 -5.34
CA LYS A 25 4.67 15.76 -4.79
C LYS A 25 3.88 14.45 -4.63
N VAL A 26 4.06 13.51 -5.55
CA VAL A 26 3.38 12.19 -5.49
C VAL A 26 3.99 11.35 -4.38
N LEU A 27 5.32 11.37 -4.25
CA LEU A 27 6.04 10.61 -3.24
C LEU A 27 5.84 11.15 -1.82
N ALA A 28 5.61 12.45 -1.65
CA ALA A 28 5.31 13.05 -0.34
C ALA A 28 4.08 12.41 0.34
N HIS A 29 3.13 11.93 -0.47
CA HIS A 29 1.91 11.30 0.03
C HIS A 29 2.14 9.92 0.67
N GLU A 30 3.27 9.25 0.39
CA GLU A 30 3.60 7.95 0.99
C GLU A 30 3.63 8.01 2.53
N ARG A 31 4.03 9.15 3.09
CA ARG A 31 4.03 9.36 4.54
C ARG A 31 2.62 9.31 5.13
N GLN A 32 1.64 9.89 4.43
CA GLN A 32 0.27 9.98 4.93
C GLN A 32 -0.42 8.62 4.91
N VAL A 33 -0.11 7.80 3.92
CA VAL A 33 -0.75 6.48 3.73
C VAL A 33 0.00 5.34 4.40
N ALA A 34 1.27 5.52 4.81
CA ALA A 34 2.12 4.44 5.33
C ALA A 34 1.49 3.64 6.49
N HIS A 35 0.82 4.32 7.43
CA HIS A 35 0.16 3.68 8.57
C HIS A 35 -1.25 3.14 8.24
N LYS A 36 -1.86 3.60 7.14
CA LYS A 36 -3.20 3.18 6.71
C LYS A 36 -3.18 1.93 5.86
N LYS A 37 -2.06 1.65 5.18
CA LYS A 37 -1.83 0.47 4.33
C LYS A 37 -2.37 -0.81 4.94
N TRP A 38 -2.90 -1.70 4.11
CA TRP A 38 -3.23 -3.05 4.54
C TRP A 38 -2.01 -3.74 5.14
N TYR A 39 -2.20 -4.49 6.23
CA TYR A 39 -1.13 -5.11 7.02
C TYR A 39 -0.12 -5.89 6.17
N GLY A 40 -0.60 -6.57 5.12
CA GLY A 40 0.25 -7.35 4.21
C GLY A 40 1.29 -6.53 3.43
N TYR A 41 1.14 -5.22 3.33
CA TYR A 41 1.99 -4.36 2.50
C TYR A 41 2.67 -3.23 3.28
N ARG A 42 2.44 -3.12 4.60
CA ARG A 42 2.94 -2.00 5.42
C ARG A 42 4.47 -1.87 5.43
N PHE A 43 5.18 -2.99 5.27
CA PHE A 43 6.64 -3.05 5.27
C PHE A 43 7.26 -3.09 3.87
N MET A 44 6.45 -3.07 2.81
CA MET A 44 6.93 -2.92 1.43
C MET A 44 7.45 -1.50 1.21
N THR A 45 8.48 -1.36 0.39
CA THR A 45 8.84 -0.05 -0.17
C THR A 45 7.70 0.46 -1.07
N PRO A 46 7.58 1.77 -1.30
CA PRO A 46 6.54 2.30 -2.18
C PRO A 46 6.62 1.74 -3.60
N LEU A 47 7.85 1.51 -4.10
CA LEU A 47 8.07 0.89 -5.40
C LEU A 47 7.65 -0.58 -5.42
N ALA A 48 8.04 -1.37 -4.40
CA ALA A 48 7.63 -2.76 -4.30
C ALA A 48 6.11 -2.91 -4.21
N ALA A 49 5.44 -2.11 -3.39
CA ALA A 49 3.98 -2.08 -3.30
C ALA A 49 3.33 -1.70 -4.63
N THR A 50 3.89 -0.74 -5.36
CA THR A 50 3.37 -0.33 -6.68
C THR A 50 3.60 -1.40 -7.75
N ARG A 51 4.73 -2.12 -7.73
CA ARG A 51 4.98 -3.28 -8.61
C ARG A 51 4.02 -4.42 -8.31
N TYR A 52 3.73 -4.66 -7.04
CA TYR A 52 2.74 -5.66 -6.64
C TYR A 52 1.34 -5.30 -7.13
N PHE A 53 0.91 -4.06 -6.88
CA PHE A 53 -0.35 -3.53 -7.39
C PHE A 53 -0.44 -3.63 -8.93
N ALA A 54 0.65 -3.34 -9.64
CA ALA A 54 0.72 -3.49 -11.10
C ALA A 54 0.47 -4.94 -11.55
N THR A 55 1.04 -5.91 -10.83
CA THR A 55 0.92 -7.33 -11.13
C THR A 55 -0.53 -7.77 -10.99
N LEU A 56 -1.14 -7.47 -9.83
CA LEU A 56 -2.54 -7.76 -9.56
C LEU A 56 -3.49 -7.07 -10.55
N TYR A 57 -3.18 -5.83 -10.92
CA TYR A 57 -3.98 -5.10 -11.91
C TYR A 57 -3.93 -5.77 -13.28
N ARG A 58 -2.76 -6.24 -13.72
CA ARG A 58 -2.63 -6.98 -15.00
C ARG A 58 -3.42 -8.28 -14.98
N GLU A 59 -3.37 -9.02 -13.86
CA GLU A 59 -4.13 -10.26 -13.67
C GLU A 59 -5.64 -10.00 -13.68
N GLY A 60 -6.10 -8.98 -12.96
CA GLY A 60 -7.50 -8.53 -12.96
C GLY A 60 -7.95 -8.08 -14.35
N PHE A 61 -7.12 -7.31 -15.05
CA PHE A 61 -7.39 -6.83 -16.41
C PHE A 61 -7.57 -8.00 -17.37
N LYS A 62 -6.62 -8.96 -17.39
CA LYS A 62 -6.74 -10.15 -18.24
C LYS A 62 -7.98 -10.95 -17.90
N SER A 63 -8.27 -11.14 -16.62
CA SER A 63 -9.47 -11.87 -16.18
C SER A 63 -10.76 -11.18 -16.62
N TYR A 64 -10.81 -9.84 -16.57
CA TYR A 64 -11.93 -9.05 -17.08
C TYR A 64 -12.10 -9.24 -18.59
N VAL A 65 -11.02 -9.12 -19.37
CA VAL A 65 -11.08 -9.28 -20.84
C VAL A 65 -11.55 -10.69 -21.22
N ARG A 66 -11.03 -11.75 -20.56
CA ARG A 66 -11.47 -13.13 -20.80
C ARG A 66 -12.96 -13.34 -20.58
N ARG A 67 -13.57 -12.63 -19.62
CA ARG A 67 -14.99 -12.78 -19.26
C ARG A 67 -15.94 -11.95 -20.11
N HIS A 68 -15.52 -10.77 -20.53
CA HIS A 68 -16.42 -9.76 -21.13
C HIS A 68 -16.14 -9.43 -22.59
N LYS A 69 -15.02 -9.93 -23.13
CA LYS A 69 -14.65 -9.75 -24.53
C LYS A 69 -14.30 -11.08 -25.16
N ASP A 70 -13.01 -11.37 -25.27
CA ASP A 70 -12.48 -12.55 -25.94
C ASP A 70 -11.27 -13.12 -25.19
N ARG A 71 -11.13 -14.45 -25.23
CA ARG A 71 -10.08 -15.17 -24.52
C ARG A 71 -8.72 -14.99 -25.17
N GLU A 72 -8.64 -14.92 -26.50
CA GLU A 72 -7.38 -14.72 -27.23
C GLU A 72 -6.91 -13.26 -27.16
N GLU A 73 -7.83 -12.29 -27.20
CA GLU A 73 -7.55 -10.88 -26.95
C GLU A 73 -6.90 -10.70 -25.56
N ALA A 74 -7.40 -11.40 -24.54
CA ALA A 74 -6.86 -11.30 -23.19
C ALA A 74 -5.39 -11.73 -23.07
N GLU A 75 -4.92 -12.67 -23.89
CA GLU A 75 -3.51 -13.06 -23.87
C GLU A 75 -2.60 -12.07 -24.56
N ARG A 76 -3.10 -11.38 -25.59
CA ARG A 76 -2.39 -10.32 -26.32
C ARG A 76 -2.37 -8.99 -25.57
N CYS A 77 -3.37 -8.71 -24.74
CA CYS A 77 -3.44 -7.46 -23.99
C CYS A 77 -2.65 -7.50 -22.67
N HIS A 78 -1.92 -6.41 -22.40
CA HIS A 78 -1.13 -6.27 -21.18
C HIS A 78 -1.81 -5.45 -20.08
N GLY A 79 -2.83 -4.66 -20.39
CA GLY A 79 -3.53 -3.74 -19.46
C GLY A 79 -2.71 -2.53 -19.01
N LEU A 80 -1.40 -2.68 -18.86
CA LEU A 80 -0.43 -1.62 -18.62
C LEU A 80 0.65 -1.66 -19.70
N THR A 81 1.21 -0.51 -20.03
CA THR A 81 2.34 -0.42 -20.98
C THR A 81 3.49 -1.34 -20.54
N PRO A 82 4.05 -2.16 -21.44
CA PRO A 82 5.28 -2.90 -21.17
C PRO A 82 6.38 -1.93 -20.72
N GLY A 83 7.19 -2.32 -19.72
CA GLY A 83 8.24 -1.42 -19.22
C GLY A 83 7.74 -0.15 -18.51
N ILE A 84 6.52 -0.13 -17.97
CA ILE A 84 5.95 1.05 -17.25
C ILE A 84 6.87 1.63 -16.15
N PHE A 85 7.78 0.82 -15.60
CA PHE A 85 8.76 1.22 -14.58
C PHE A 85 10.15 1.60 -15.15
N GLN A 86 10.33 1.69 -16.46
CA GLN A 86 11.63 2.05 -17.06
C GLN A 86 11.87 3.56 -17.08
N LYS A 87 10.81 4.34 -17.30
CA LYS A 87 10.89 5.80 -17.40
C LYS A 87 9.68 6.48 -16.74
N PRO A 88 9.83 7.73 -16.29
CA PRO A 88 8.71 8.53 -15.82
C PRO A 88 7.60 8.60 -16.87
N SER A 89 6.35 8.34 -16.46
CA SER A 89 5.20 8.44 -17.34
C SER A 89 3.91 8.81 -16.60
N GLY A 90 2.95 9.37 -17.34
CA GLY A 90 1.61 9.67 -16.82
C GLY A 90 0.89 8.41 -16.33
N SER A 91 0.99 7.31 -17.08
CA SER A 91 0.40 6.01 -16.72
C SER A 91 1.00 5.44 -15.43
N LEU A 92 2.33 5.53 -15.24
CA LEU A 92 2.97 5.13 -13.98
C LEU A 92 2.47 5.99 -12.81
N THR A 93 2.33 7.30 -13.02
CA THR A 93 1.82 8.21 -12.00
C THR A 93 0.37 7.87 -11.63
N GLN A 94 -0.48 7.51 -12.59
CA GLN A 94 -1.85 7.05 -12.35
C GLN A 94 -1.87 5.75 -11.56
N LEU A 95 -1.07 4.76 -11.96
CA LEU A 95 -0.93 3.49 -11.25
C LEU A 95 -0.48 3.71 -9.79
N TRP A 96 0.50 4.59 -9.58
CA TRP A 96 1.00 4.94 -8.25
C TRP A 96 -0.09 5.58 -7.39
N LYS A 97 -0.86 6.52 -7.94
CA LYS A 97 -1.99 7.17 -7.26
C LYS A 97 -3.12 6.19 -6.94
N ALA A 98 -3.44 5.28 -7.86
CA ALA A 98 -4.42 4.23 -7.63
C ALA A 98 -4.03 3.35 -6.43
N ARG A 99 -2.75 2.95 -6.37
CA ARG A 99 -2.22 2.20 -5.23
C ARG A 99 -2.21 3.03 -3.94
N GLN A 100 -1.87 4.33 -3.98
CA GLN A 100 -2.01 5.21 -2.81
C GLN A 100 -3.46 5.31 -2.33
N ARG A 101 -4.44 5.35 -3.24
CA ARG A 101 -5.86 5.34 -2.90
C ARG A 101 -6.29 4.03 -2.23
N ALA A 102 -5.76 2.90 -2.70
CA ALA A 102 -5.94 1.61 -2.01
C ALA A 102 -5.35 1.62 -0.60
N ASP A 103 -4.15 2.20 -0.44
CA ASP A 103 -3.48 2.33 0.85
C ASP A 103 -4.26 3.22 1.83
N GLU A 104 -4.92 4.29 1.34
CA GLU A 104 -5.80 5.15 2.15
C GLU A 104 -7.00 4.40 2.73
N LEU A 105 -7.56 3.47 1.96
CA LEU A 105 -8.68 2.62 2.39
C LEU A 105 -8.23 1.51 3.33
N GLY A 106 -6.94 1.18 3.34
CA GLY A 106 -6.38 0.12 4.18
C GLY A 106 -6.88 -1.27 3.82
N LEU A 107 -7.10 -1.55 2.54
CA LEU A 107 -7.68 -2.80 2.05
C LEU A 107 -6.70 -3.61 1.18
N PRO A 108 -6.89 -4.95 1.09
CA PRO A 108 -6.14 -5.78 0.15
C PRO A 108 -6.28 -5.25 -1.28
N TYR A 109 -5.18 -5.27 -2.04
CA TYR A 109 -5.18 -4.76 -3.40
C TYR A 109 -6.03 -5.61 -4.34
N GLU A 110 -6.00 -6.93 -4.16
CA GLU A 110 -6.75 -7.91 -4.92
C GLU A 110 -8.26 -7.64 -4.83
N LEU A 111 -8.75 -7.38 -3.61
CA LEU A 111 -10.15 -7.08 -3.34
C LEU A 111 -10.62 -5.83 -4.08
N LEU A 112 -9.83 -4.75 -4.01
CA LEU A 112 -10.15 -3.48 -4.67
C LEU A 112 -10.12 -3.61 -6.19
N ILE A 113 -9.17 -4.37 -6.72
CA ILE A 113 -9.03 -4.58 -8.17
C ILE A 113 -10.17 -5.46 -8.70
N GLU A 114 -10.49 -6.57 -8.01
CA GLU A 114 -11.60 -7.46 -8.34
C GLU A 114 -12.92 -6.67 -8.37
N PHE A 115 -13.20 -5.93 -7.29
CA PHE A 115 -14.38 -5.09 -7.21
C PHE A 115 -14.41 -4.02 -8.31
N GLY A 116 -13.31 -3.30 -8.54
CA GLY A 116 -13.27 -2.22 -9.51
C GLY A 116 -13.61 -2.69 -10.93
N PHE A 117 -13.13 -3.88 -11.32
CA PHE A 117 -13.46 -4.49 -12.60
C PHE A 117 -14.91 -5.00 -12.66
N GLU A 118 -15.42 -5.60 -11.58
CA GLU A 118 -16.83 -6.04 -11.51
C GLU A 118 -17.80 -4.86 -11.54
N PHE A 119 -17.48 -3.79 -10.81
CA PHE A 119 -18.26 -2.56 -10.81
C PHE A 119 -18.28 -1.91 -12.20
N ALA A 120 -17.18 -2.00 -12.94
CA ALA A 120 -17.08 -1.52 -14.31
C ALA A 120 -17.83 -2.42 -15.31
N SER A 121 -17.83 -3.75 -15.14
CA SER A 121 -18.51 -4.67 -16.06
C SER A 121 -20.03 -4.50 -16.09
N ARG A 122 -20.63 -4.11 -14.96
CA ARG A 122 -22.06 -3.82 -14.85
C ARG A 122 -22.48 -2.50 -15.54
N ARG A 123 -21.56 -1.81 -16.20
CA ARG A 123 -21.78 -0.50 -16.85
C ARG A 123 -21.20 -0.50 -18.26
N ILE A 124 -21.77 0.33 -19.13
CA ILE A 124 -21.30 0.46 -20.51
C ILE A 124 -20.05 1.35 -20.52
N TRP A 125 -18.88 0.73 -20.44
CA TRP A 125 -17.59 1.42 -20.57
C TRP A 125 -17.08 1.27 -22.01
N LYS A 126 -16.81 2.41 -22.68
CA LYS A 126 -16.19 2.41 -24.02
C LYS A 126 -14.78 1.82 -24.00
N HIS A 127 -14.05 2.04 -22.91
CA HIS A 127 -12.69 1.55 -22.71
C HIS A 127 -12.57 0.90 -21.33
N ILE A 128 -11.76 -0.14 -21.24
CA ILE A 128 -11.49 -0.85 -19.99
C ILE A 128 -10.88 0.15 -18.99
N PRO A 129 -11.35 0.18 -17.72
CA PRO A 129 -10.90 1.17 -16.75
C PRO A 129 -9.40 1.07 -16.47
N ASN A 130 -8.72 2.22 -16.52
CA ASN A 130 -7.35 2.36 -16.04
C ASN A 130 -7.30 2.26 -14.50
N PRO A 131 -6.11 2.14 -13.87
CA PRO A 131 -6.00 1.91 -12.44
C PRO A 131 -6.75 2.91 -11.54
N VAL A 132 -6.77 4.21 -11.88
CA VAL A 132 -7.45 5.23 -11.06
C VAL A 132 -8.96 5.14 -11.21
N GLN A 133 -9.45 4.68 -12.36
CA GLN A 133 -10.87 4.53 -12.66
C GLN A 133 -11.54 3.37 -11.91
N LEU A 134 -10.77 2.45 -11.33
CA LEU A 134 -11.29 1.37 -10.48
C LEU A 134 -12.00 1.88 -9.22
N PHE A 135 -11.71 3.12 -8.78
CA PHE A 135 -12.32 3.76 -7.62
C PHE A 135 -13.60 4.54 -7.95
N GLY A 136 -14.18 4.28 -9.13
CA GLY A 136 -15.36 4.97 -9.61
C GLY A 136 -15.05 6.35 -10.20
N SER A 137 -16.10 7.03 -10.61
CA SER A 137 -16.06 8.39 -11.17
C SER A 137 -16.89 9.34 -10.31
N LYS A 138 -16.89 10.63 -10.66
CA LYS A 138 -17.78 11.62 -10.02
C LYS A 138 -19.25 11.20 -10.11
N ASN A 139 -19.65 10.56 -11.21
CA ASN A 139 -21.02 10.12 -11.44
C ASN A 139 -21.40 8.87 -10.64
N SER A 140 -20.42 8.19 -10.03
CA SER A 140 -20.64 7.00 -9.21
C SER A 140 -20.20 7.21 -7.76
N SER A 141 -20.10 8.47 -7.31
CA SER A 141 -19.64 8.81 -5.95
C SER A 141 -20.52 8.22 -4.85
N VAL A 142 -21.82 8.00 -5.13
CA VAL A 142 -22.77 7.36 -4.21
C VAL A 142 -22.84 5.84 -4.41
N ALA A 143 -22.97 5.38 -5.66
CA ALA A 143 -23.14 3.96 -5.94
C ALA A 143 -21.89 3.12 -5.66
N TRP A 144 -20.68 3.68 -5.88
CA TRP A 144 -19.44 2.94 -5.70
C TRP A 144 -19.21 2.54 -4.23
N PRO A 145 -19.29 3.44 -3.23
CA PRO A 145 -19.12 3.06 -1.84
C PRO A 145 -20.14 2.03 -1.34
N ILE A 146 -21.42 2.17 -1.74
CA ILE A 146 -22.50 1.27 -1.31
C ILE A 146 -22.26 -0.16 -1.80
N GLU A 147 -22.01 -0.31 -3.10
CA GLU A 147 -21.76 -1.64 -3.69
C GLU A 147 -20.44 -2.22 -3.19
N PHE A 148 -19.45 -1.37 -2.95
CA PHE A 148 -18.18 -1.80 -2.40
C PHE A 148 -18.32 -2.33 -0.98
N GLU A 149 -19.12 -1.69 -0.13
CA GLU A 149 -19.33 -2.14 1.25
C GLU A 149 -19.97 -3.54 1.28
N LYS A 150 -20.95 -3.80 0.41
CA LYS A 150 -21.58 -5.12 0.27
C LYS A 150 -20.55 -6.17 -0.16
N PHE A 151 -19.83 -5.89 -1.24
CA PHE A 151 -18.79 -6.78 -1.78
C PHE A 151 -17.69 -7.08 -0.74
N MET A 152 -17.27 -6.05 -0.01
CA MET A 152 -16.27 -6.14 1.04
C MET A 152 -16.75 -7.04 2.20
N LYS A 153 -18.00 -6.90 2.67
CA LYS A 153 -18.55 -7.73 3.75
C LYS A 153 -18.50 -9.22 3.42
N GLU A 154 -18.80 -9.58 2.18
CA GLU A 154 -18.80 -10.97 1.71
C GLU A 154 -17.39 -11.54 1.56
N ARG A 155 -16.44 -10.75 1.03
CA ARG A 155 -15.12 -11.25 0.61
C ARG A 155 -14.00 -11.04 1.63
N MET A 156 -14.10 -10.04 2.52
CA MET A 156 -13.05 -9.76 3.51
C MET A 156 -12.65 -10.94 4.40
N PRO A 157 -13.56 -11.82 4.85
CA PRO A 157 -13.17 -12.99 5.64
C PRO A 157 -12.14 -13.91 4.94
N LEU A 158 -12.15 -13.96 3.60
CA LEU A 158 -11.20 -14.76 2.81
C LEU A 158 -9.78 -14.16 2.82
N PHE A 159 -9.68 -12.84 2.95
CA PHE A 159 -8.40 -12.11 3.00
C PHE A 159 -7.84 -12.04 4.42
N ALA A 160 -8.71 -11.90 5.42
CA ALA A 160 -8.32 -11.88 6.84
C ALA A 160 -7.63 -13.18 7.29
N GLN A 161 -7.81 -14.29 6.58
CA GLN A 161 -7.16 -15.57 6.88
C GLN A 161 -5.75 -15.69 6.26
N ARG A 162 -5.34 -14.77 5.38
CA ARG A 162 -4.11 -14.86 4.57
C ARG A 162 -2.95 -14.01 5.12
N PHE A 163 -2.59 -14.21 6.39
CA PHE A 163 -1.43 -13.52 6.99
C PHE A 163 -0.18 -14.39 7.15
N SER A 164 -0.22 -15.68 6.77
CA SER A 164 0.89 -16.65 6.91
C SER A 164 2.25 -16.17 6.36
N GLY A 165 2.27 -15.19 5.44
CA GLY A 165 3.50 -14.63 4.87
C GLY A 165 4.14 -13.45 5.63
N LEU A 166 3.73 -13.13 6.86
CA LEU A 166 4.15 -11.89 7.54
C LEU A 166 4.98 -12.15 8.81
N PRO A 167 6.29 -12.45 8.65
CA PRO A 167 7.19 -12.72 9.77
C PRO A 167 7.31 -11.54 10.74
N GLN A 168 7.10 -10.29 10.29
CA GLN A 168 7.17 -9.09 11.13
C GLN A 168 6.16 -9.07 12.27
N TYR A 169 5.03 -9.75 12.12
CA TYR A 169 3.98 -9.78 13.14
C TYR A 169 4.10 -10.98 14.07
N ARG A 170 5.03 -11.91 13.81
CA ARG A 170 5.23 -13.11 14.63
C ARG A 170 5.81 -12.74 15.99
N THR A 171 5.53 -13.57 16.98
CA THR A 171 5.90 -13.36 18.38
C THR A 171 7.42 -13.24 18.54
N GLU A 172 8.20 -14.03 17.81
CA GLU A 172 9.67 -13.96 17.80
C GLU A 172 10.24 -12.63 17.26
N ASN A 173 9.44 -11.87 16.50
CA ASN A 173 9.82 -10.61 15.85
C ASN A 173 9.09 -9.41 16.45
N TYR A 174 8.34 -9.60 17.53
CA TYR A 174 7.58 -8.53 18.16
C TYR A 174 8.51 -7.53 18.86
N ARG A 175 8.34 -6.24 18.56
CA ARG A 175 9.19 -5.15 19.06
C ARG A 175 8.38 -4.01 19.68
N GLY A 176 7.07 -4.18 19.85
CA GLY A 176 6.18 -3.14 20.37
C GLY A 176 5.99 -1.96 19.40
N PHE A 177 6.11 -2.20 18.08
CA PHE A 177 5.78 -1.15 17.12
C PHE A 177 4.25 -0.97 17.04
N PRO A 178 3.74 0.27 16.92
CA PRO A 178 2.28 0.52 16.85
C PRO A 178 1.58 -0.33 15.78
N VAL A 179 2.24 -0.52 14.65
CA VAL A 179 1.76 -1.36 13.54
C VAL A 179 1.51 -2.82 13.94
N GLN A 180 2.32 -3.37 14.85
CA GLN A 180 2.21 -4.74 15.35
C GLN A 180 1.07 -4.85 16.35
N ASP A 181 0.87 -3.82 17.17
CA ASP A 181 -0.23 -3.75 18.14
C ASP A 181 -1.58 -3.62 17.44
N GLU A 182 -1.67 -2.74 16.45
CA GLU A 182 -2.84 -2.62 15.58
C GLU A 182 -3.19 -3.96 14.91
N PHE A 183 -2.18 -4.66 14.41
CA PHE A 183 -2.39 -5.97 13.79
C PHE A 183 -2.86 -7.03 14.80
N ARG A 184 -2.31 -7.05 16.01
CA ARG A 184 -2.77 -7.96 17.07
C ARG A 184 -4.20 -7.66 17.48
N ALA A 185 -4.56 -6.38 17.65
CA ALA A 185 -5.93 -5.96 17.94
C ALA A 185 -6.89 -6.39 16.83
N TYR A 186 -6.47 -6.23 15.56
CA TYR A 186 -7.22 -6.71 14.41
C TYR A 186 -7.44 -8.23 14.44
N LEU A 187 -6.40 -9.01 14.73
CA LEU A 187 -6.50 -10.47 14.84
C LEU A 187 -7.41 -10.90 16.00
N ILE A 188 -7.31 -10.25 17.16
CA ILE A 188 -8.17 -10.52 18.32
C ILE A 188 -9.63 -10.30 17.94
N GLY A 189 -9.95 -9.15 17.33
CA GLY A 189 -11.31 -8.86 16.87
C GLY A 189 -11.83 -9.86 15.83
N HIS A 190 -10.95 -10.44 15.00
CA HIS A 190 -11.32 -11.51 14.07
C HIS A 190 -11.58 -12.85 14.78
N ILE A 191 -10.77 -13.20 15.78
CA ILE A 191 -10.94 -14.42 16.61
C ILE A 191 -12.26 -14.36 17.38
N GLU A 192 -12.59 -13.21 17.96
CA GLU A 192 -13.82 -13.00 18.74
C GLU A 192 -15.08 -13.14 17.87
N LYS A 193 -15.06 -12.59 16.65
CA LYS A 193 -16.19 -12.61 15.71
C LYS A 193 -16.35 -13.92 14.94
N SER A 194 -15.31 -14.76 14.89
CA SER A 194 -15.39 -16.05 14.21
C SER A 194 -16.44 -16.94 14.90
N GLU A 195 -17.12 -17.81 14.15
CA GLU A 195 -18.08 -18.79 14.70
C GLU A 195 -17.48 -20.18 14.87
N ARG A 196 -16.27 -20.42 14.31
CA ARG A 196 -15.54 -21.70 14.37
C ARG A 196 -15.29 -22.21 15.80
N GLY A 197 -14.88 -23.47 15.96
CA GLY A 197 -14.45 -23.99 17.26
C GLY A 197 -13.23 -23.25 17.82
N TRP A 198 -13.09 -23.15 19.15
CA TRP A 198 -11.99 -22.40 19.80
C TRP A 198 -10.60 -22.91 19.42
N GLN A 199 -10.44 -24.22 19.23
CA GLN A 199 -9.23 -24.84 18.71
C GLN A 199 -8.87 -24.22 17.34
N GLN A 200 -9.75 -24.37 16.35
CA GLN A 200 -9.59 -23.84 14.99
C GLN A 200 -9.35 -22.31 14.94
N ARG A 201 -9.96 -21.55 15.87
CA ARG A 201 -9.74 -20.10 15.98
C ARG A 201 -8.31 -19.75 16.39
N LEU A 202 -7.70 -20.57 17.24
CA LEU A 202 -6.39 -20.29 17.85
C LEU A 202 -5.24 -20.98 17.11
N GLU A 203 -5.46 -22.16 16.52
CA GLU A 203 -4.45 -22.93 15.79
C GLU A 203 -3.66 -22.06 14.79
N GLY A 204 -4.37 -21.33 13.91
CA GLY A 204 -3.73 -20.48 12.90
C GLY A 204 -2.89 -19.37 13.53
N PRO A 205 -3.51 -18.40 14.26
CA PRO A 205 -2.79 -17.23 14.77
C PRO A 205 -1.76 -17.53 15.87
N THR A 206 -1.94 -18.59 16.67
CA THR A 206 -1.09 -18.85 17.84
C THR A 206 -0.05 -19.95 17.63
N VAL A 207 -0.39 -21.00 16.87
CA VAL A 207 0.49 -22.17 16.67
C VAL A 207 1.15 -22.10 15.30
N ARG A 208 0.35 -22.03 14.23
CA ARG A 208 0.83 -22.07 12.85
C ARG A 208 1.71 -20.86 12.53
N THR A 209 1.16 -19.66 12.67
CA THR A 209 1.85 -18.43 12.27
C THR A 209 2.52 -17.71 13.45
N ARG A 210 2.12 -18.00 14.69
CA ARG A 210 2.61 -17.35 15.91
C ARG A 210 2.48 -15.81 15.92
N HIS A 211 1.49 -15.26 15.21
CA HIS A 211 1.20 -13.82 15.25
C HIS A 211 0.68 -13.34 16.60
N LEU A 212 0.01 -14.23 17.33
CA LEU A 212 -0.49 -13.98 18.67
C LEU A 212 0.16 -14.95 19.67
N PRO A 213 0.69 -14.46 20.81
CA PRO A 213 1.18 -15.35 21.87
C PRO A 213 0.06 -16.29 22.35
N LEU A 214 0.38 -17.57 22.53
CA LEU A 214 -0.60 -18.59 22.94
C LEU A 214 -1.36 -18.20 24.21
N LEU A 215 -0.67 -17.63 25.22
CA LEU A 215 -1.29 -17.19 26.45
C LEU A 215 -2.34 -16.09 26.22
N ILE A 216 -2.09 -15.16 25.29
CA ILE A 216 -3.04 -14.10 24.94
C ILE A 216 -4.24 -14.72 24.22
N GLY A 217 -4.01 -15.59 23.23
CA GLY A 217 -5.10 -16.29 22.54
C GLY A 217 -5.98 -17.12 23.48
N LEU A 218 -5.38 -17.86 24.42
CA LEU A 218 -6.11 -18.65 25.41
C LEU A 218 -6.95 -17.80 26.37
N ARG A 219 -6.55 -16.56 26.64
CA ARG A 219 -7.35 -15.64 27.49
C ARG A 219 -8.68 -15.26 26.84
N LEU A 220 -8.76 -15.30 25.51
CA LEU A 220 -10.01 -15.08 24.77
C LEU A 220 -11.00 -16.24 24.95
N ALA A 221 -10.49 -17.46 25.15
CA ALA A 221 -11.31 -18.65 25.32
C ALA A 221 -11.91 -18.76 26.75
N PRO A 222 -13.10 -19.38 26.90
CA PRO A 222 -13.72 -19.71 28.19
C PRO A 222 -12.77 -20.50 29.09
N LYS A 223 -12.68 -20.12 30.38
CA LYS A 223 -11.69 -20.66 31.34
C LYS A 223 -11.76 -22.18 31.47
N ASP A 224 -12.97 -22.73 31.48
CA ASP A 224 -13.29 -24.16 31.58
C ASP A 224 -12.77 -24.99 30.39
N ARG A 225 -12.66 -24.38 29.21
CA ARG A 225 -12.27 -25.09 27.98
C ARG A 225 -10.77 -25.03 27.66
N ARG A 226 -10.01 -24.15 28.32
CA ARG A 226 -8.60 -23.87 27.99
C ARG A 226 -7.71 -25.11 28.00
N ARG A 227 -7.86 -25.98 29.01
CA ARG A 227 -7.05 -27.21 29.12
C ARG A 227 -7.27 -28.14 27.93
N ARG A 228 -8.53 -28.37 27.57
CA ARG A 228 -8.91 -29.21 26.42
C ARG A 228 -8.38 -28.63 25.12
N ILE A 229 -8.57 -27.33 24.88
CA ILE A 229 -8.06 -26.65 23.68
C ILE A 229 -6.54 -26.84 23.53
N ILE A 230 -5.78 -26.71 24.62
CA ILE A 230 -4.32 -26.93 24.61
C ILE A 230 -3.98 -28.39 24.25
N GLN A 231 -4.71 -29.36 24.80
CA GLN A 231 -4.49 -30.78 24.52
C GLN A 231 -4.76 -31.09 23.05
N ASP A 232 -5.90 -30.65 22.53
CA ASP A 232 -6.31 -30.87 21.14
C ASP A 232 -5.29 -30.25 20.17
N MET A 233 -4.87 -28.99 20.39
CA MET A 233 -3.84 -28.35 19.56
C MET A 233 -2.47 -29.05 19.63
N LYS A 234 -2.10 -29.63 20.78
CA LYS A 234 -0.85 -30.40 20.90
C LYS A 234 -0.92 -31.71 20.12
N GLU A 235 -2.07 -32.35 20.13
CA GLU A 235 -2.33 -33.57 19.37
C GLU A 235 -2.29 -33.29 17.86
N ASP A 236 -2.90 -32.20 17.39
CA ASP A 236 -2.83 -31.79 15.99
C ASP A 236 -1.39 -31.56 15.50
N VAL A 237 -0.56 -30.92 16.32
CA VAL A 237 0.86 -30.71 16.00
C VAL A 237 1.60 -32.04 15.97
N ARG A 238 1.35 -32.93 16.94
CA ARG A 238 1.97 -34.27 17.00
C ARG A 238 1.60 -35.10 15.77
N ASN A 239 0.35 -35.00 15.34
CA ASN A 239 -0.19 -35.72 14.18
C ASN A 239 0.09 -35.00 12.85
N SER A 240 0.87 -33.91 12.85
CA SER A 240 1.21 -33.10 11.67
C SER A 240 -0.01 -32.52 10.92
N LEU A 241 -1.17 -32.40 11.57
CA LEU A 241 -2.35 -31.70 11.06
C LEU A 241 -2.11 -30.18 11.01
N ILE A 242 -1.21 -29.70 11.88
CA ILE A 242 -0.74 -28.32 11.89
C ILE A 242 0.77 -28.35 11.82
N VAL A 243 1.31 -27.75 10.77
CA VAL A 243 2.75 -27.53 10.63
C VAL A 243 3.06 -26.07 11.02
N PRO A 244 3.74 -25.82 12.14
CA PRO A 244 4.19 -24.49 12.50
C PRO A 244 5.15 -23.93 11.46
N GLU A 245 5.02 -22.65 11.14
CA GLU A 245 5.97 -21.99 10.23
C GLU A 245 7.38 -21.98 10.83
N PRO A 246 8.45 -22.04 10.03
CA PRO A 246 9.81 -21.96 10.55
C PRO A 246 10.02 -20.65 11.32
N VAL A 247 10.84 -20.70 12.37
CA VAL A 247 11.21 -19.49 13.13
C VAL A 247 12.16 -18.67 12.26
N GLU A 248 11.79 -17.41 12.02
CA GLU A 248 12.51 -16.51 11.13
C GLU A 248 12.85 -15.23 11.92
N LYS A 249 14.12 -14.97 12.18
CA LYS A 249 14.56 -13.73 12.84
C LYS A 249 14.82 -12.66 11.80
N LEU A 250 14.17 -11.50 11.93
CA LEU A 250 14.28 -10.42 10.96
C LEU A 250 15.26 -9.31 11.39
N PRO A 251 16.00 -8.72 10.45
CA PRO A 251 16.78 -7.52 10.71
C PRO A 251 15.86 -6.31 10.95
N LEU A 252 16.34 -5.28 11.66
CA LEU A 252 15.55 -4.08 11.98
C LEU A 252 14.97 -3.39 10.74
N ILE A 253 15.68 -3.41 9.61
CA ILE A 253 15.23 -2.79 8.35
C ILE A 253 13.95 -3.43 7.78
N ALA A 254 13.68 -4.70 8.11
CA ALA A 254 12.48 -5.40 7.66
C ALA A 254 11.18 -4.86 8.30
N PHE A 255 11.30 -4.07 9.36
CA PHE A 255 10.20 -3.40 10.05
C PHE A 255 10.07 -1.92 9.65
N ALA A 256 10.94 -1.43 8.77
CA ALA A 256 10.89 -0.04 8.35
C ALA A 256 9.58 0.26 7.59
N PRO A 257 8.87 1.34 7.94
CA PRO A 257 7.62 1.69 7.27
C PRO A 257 7.87 1.99 5.79
N ALA A 258 6.81 1.94 4.97
CA ALA A 258 6.90 2.26 3.55
C ALA A 258 7.52 3.65 3.28
N CYS A 259 7.30 4.63 4.15
CA CYS A 259 7.84 5.99 3.99
C CYS A 259 9.32 6.15 4.40
N PHE A 260 9.95 5.11 4.96
CA PHE A 260 11.33 5.19 5.46
C PHE A 260 12.31 5.56 4.35
N GLY A 261 13.09 6.63 4.57
CA GLY A 261 14.11 7.09 3.65
C GLY A 261 13.61 7.98 2.50
N MET A 262 12.32 8.32 2.46
CA MET A 262 11.75 9.16 1.39
C MET A 262 12.01 10.66 1.66
N PRO A 263 12.81 11.38 0.85
CA PRO A 263 13.26 12.74 1.19
C PRO A 263 12.16 13.79 1.27
N VAL A 264 11.13 13.60 0.46
CA VAL A 264 9.98 14.51 0.36
C VAL A 264 8.92 14.25 1.43
N ALA A 265 9.07 13.19 2.24
CA ALA A 265 8.23 12.96 3.40
C ALA A 265 8.50 13.97 4.53
N LYS A 266 9.69 14.59 4.59
CA LYS A 266 10.10 15.48 5.69
C LYS A 266 9.49 16.89 5.64
N LYS A 267 9.24 17.44 4.44
CA LYS A 267 8.77 18.82 4.25
C LYS A 267 7.23 18.90 4.31
N GLY A 268 6.64 19.07 5.49
CA GLY A 268 5.21 19.40 5.66
C GLY A 268 4.57 19.11 7.03
N VAL A 269 3.51 19.88 7.30
CA VAL A 269 2.56 20.11 8.44
C VAL A 269 2.33 19.01 9.52
N ASN A 270 2.80 17.78 9.38
CA ASN A 270 2.50 16.70 10.35
C ASN A 270 3.74 16.07 11.00
N THR A 271 4.71 16.90 11.42
CA THR A 271 5.94 16.51 12.15
C THR A 271 5.70 15.56 13.34
N SER A 272 4.51 15.57 13.95
CA SER A 272 4.12 14.71 15.07
C SER A 272 4.34 13.21 14.83
N ASN A 273 3.88 12.67 13.70
CA ASN A 273 4.00 11.21 13.44
C ASN A 273 5.44 10.76 13.17
N CYS A 274 6.33 11.66 12.74
CA CYS A 274 7.74 11.33 12.58
C CYS A 274 8.50 11.47 13.90
N ALA A 275 8.09 12.39 14.78
CA ALA A 275 8.70 12.57 16.10
C ALA A 275 8.55 11.32 16.98
N SER A 276 7.39 10.64 16.92
CA SER A 276 7.16 9.38 17.63
C SER A 276 7.65 8.13 16.89
N CYS A 277 8.24 8.28 15.70
CA CYS A 277 8.66 7.15 14.89
C CYS A 277 10.00 6.56 15.39
N PRO A 278 10.07 5.26 15.70
CA PRO A 278 11.32 4.61 16.13
C PRO A 278 12.45 4.66 15.10
N PHE A 279 12.11 4.92 13.84
CA PHE A 279 13.07 4.99 12.73
C PHE A 279 13.52 6.42 12.42
N ALA A 280 13.03 7.46 13.09
CA ALA A 280 13.23 8.86 12.70
C ALA A 280 14.71 9.23 12.44
N LYS A 281 15.61 8.94 13.39
CA LYS A 281 17.05 9.23 13.26
C LYS A 281 17.69 8.51 12.07
N LYS A 282 17.39 7.22 11.88
CA LYS A 282 17.91 6.42 10.75
C LYS A 282 17.29 6.83 9.42
N CYS A 283 16.04 7.27 9.44
CA CYS A 283 15.30 7.71 8.26
C CYS A 283 15.91 8.98 7.66
N ASP A 284 16.34 9.91 8.51
CA ASP A 284 16.99 11.15 8.08
C ASP A 284 18.30 10.85 7.34
N HIS A 285 19.21 10.11 7.99
CA HIS A 285 20.46 9.72 7.37
C HIS A 285 20.23 8.94 6.06
N PHE A 286 19.29 7.98 6.06
CA PHE A 286 18.99 7.20 4.87
C PHE A 286 18.42 8.06 3.72
N SER A 287 17.60 9.05 4.05
CA SER A 287 17.06 10.01 3.09
C SER A 287 18.18 10.81 2.42
N ASP A 288 19.16 11.26 3.19
CA ASP A 288 20.31 12.00 2.65
C ASP A 288 21.15 11.12 1.72
N VAL A 289 21.44 9.89 2.16
CA VAL A 289 22.13 8.89 1.32
C VAL A 289 21.37 8.62 0.02
N ALA A 290 20.04 8.46 0.07
CA ALA A 290 19.22 8.25 -1.11
C ALA A 290 19.23 9.47 -2.06
N GLY A 291 19.27 10.69 -1.51
CA GLY A 291 19.40 11.92 -2.28
C GLY A 291 20.75 12.01 -3.02
N VAL A 292 21.85 11.74 -2.31
CA VAL A 292 23.20 11.69 -2.90
C VAL A 292 23.27 10.61 -3.97
N GLU A 293 22.74 9.42 -3.70
CA GLU A 293 22.80 8.29 -4.62
C GLU A 293 21.94 8.51 -5.88
N LEU A 294 20.79 9.19 -5.76
CA LEU A 294 20.02 9.61 -6.92
C LEU A 294 20.83 10.54 -7.83
N LEU A 295 21.47 11.56 -7.26
CA LEU A 295 22.28 12.51 -8.03
C LEU A 295 23.47 11.83 -8.69
N ARG A 296 24.11 10.88 -7.99
CA ARG A 296 25.25 10.11 -8.48
C ARG A 296 24.85 9.20 -9.64
N ARG A 297 23.73 8.48 -9.54
CA ARG A 297 23.29 7.52 -10.57
C ARG A 297 22.60 8.16 -11.77
N HIS A 298 21.91 9.30 -11.57
CA HIS A 298 21.05 9.91 -12.59
C HIS A 298 21.26 11.43 -12.72
N PRO A 299 22.50 11.93 -12.91
CA PRO A 299 22.79 13.36 -12.93
C PRO A 299 22.02 14.10 -14.04
N ALA A 300 21.95 13.51 -15.24
CA ALA A 300 21.24 14.10 -16.38
C ALA A 300 19.72 14.24 -16.13
N GLU A 301 19.07 13.19 -15.61
CA GLU A 301 17.63 13.23 -15.30
C GLU A 301 17.33 14.26 -14.19
N CYS A 302 18.22 14.39 -13.20
CA CYS A 302 18.10 15.39 -12.14
C CYS A 302 18.24 16.81 -12.68
N ALA A 303 19.22 17.06 -13.55
CA ALA A 303 19.42 18.35 -14.21
C ALA A 303 18.21 18.74 -15.07
N GLU A 304 17.70 17.83 -15.89
CA GLU A 304 16.53 18.06 -16.74
C GLU A 304 15.28 18.43 -15.91
N ARG A 305 15.08 17.75 -14.77
CA ARG A 305 13.98 18.07 -13.85
C ARG A 305 14.11 19.43 -13.19
N ALA A 306 15.33 19.78 -12.78
CA ALA A 306 15.60 21.10 -12.20
C ALA A 306 15.31 22.21 -13.21
N GLU A 307 15.72 22.00 -14.47
CA GLU A 307 15.45 22.91 -15.57
C GLU A 307 13.96 23.08 -15.84
N LYS A 308 13.23 21.97 -16.03
CA LYS A 308 11.76 22.00 -16.23
C LYS A 308 11.04 22.72 -15.09
N ARG A 309 11.49 22.50 -13.85
CA ARG A 309 10.93 23.18 -12.68
C ARG A 309 11.19 24.69 -12.71
N ARG A 310 12.38 25.12 -13.11
CA ARG A 310 12.73 26.53 -13.28
C ARG A 310 11.84 27.20 -14.33
N GLN A 311 11.72 26.60 -15.50
CA GLN A 311 10.85 27.08 -16.59
C GLN A 311 9.38 27.17 -16.17
N GLN A 312 8.87 26.19 -15.42
CA GLN A 312 7.50 26.22 -14.89
C GLN A 312 7.28 27.37 -13.90
N LEU A 313 8.23 27.60 -12.99
CA LEU A 313 8.15 28.70 -12.02
C LEU A 313 8.20 30.06 -12.71
N GLU A 314 9.05 30.22 -13.73
CA GLU A 314 9.10 31.44 -14.54
C GLU A 314 7.79 31.66 -15.30
N GLY A 315 7.24 30.63 -15.94
CA GLY A 315 5.94 30.70 -16.61
C GLY A 315 4.79 31.02 -15.64
N GLN A 316 4.86 30.52 -14.40
CA GLN A 316 3.90 30.87 -13.35
C GLN A 316 4.03 32.34 -12.95
N ARG A 317 5.26 32.84 -12.72
CA ARG A 317 5.52 34.25 -12.41
C ARG A 317 4.98 35.18 -13.50
N ARG A 318 5.25 34.86 -14.77
CA ARG A 318 4.73 35.62 -15.93
C ARG A 318 3.20 35.65 -15.97
N ARG A 319 2.54 34.50 -15.77
CA ARG A 319 1.07 34.42 -15.73
C ARG A 319 0.47 35.20 -14.56
N THR A 320 1.06 35.10 -13.38
CA THR A 320 0.62 35.86 -12.20
C THR A 320 0.79 37.36 -12.41
N ALA A 321 1.92 37.81 -12.98
CA ALA A 321 2.14 39.20 -13.33
C ALA A 321 1.11 39.72 -14.34
N ASN A 322 0.85 38.97 -15.42
CA ASN A 322 -0.16 39.35 -16.42
C ASN A 322 -1.58 39.40 -15.84
N CYS A 323 -1.92 38.46 -14.94
CA CYS A 323 -3.22 38.47 -14.26
C CYS A 323 -3.39 39.69 -13.35
N ARG A 324 -2.34 40.06 -12.60
CA ARG A 324 -2.33 41.29 -11.79
C ARG A 324 -2.48 42.53 -12.65
N LYS A 325 -1.73 42.63 -13.75
CA LYS A 325 -1.80 43.76 -14.68
C LYS A 325 -3.20 43.92 -15.29
N ARG A 326 -3.81 42.82 -15.76
CA ARG A 326 -5.19 42.83 -16.27
C ARG A 326 -6.22 43.23 -15.21
N LYS A 327 -6.02 42.82 -13.96
CA LYS A 327 -6.89 43.21 -12.84
C LYS A 327 -6.76 44.71 -12.54
N GLU A 328 -5.55 45.24 -12.56
CA GLU A 328 -5.30 46.69 -12.41
C GLU A 328 -5.90 47.50 -13.57
N GLU A 329 -5.76 47.03 -14.81
CA GLU A 329 -6.37 47.66 -15.99
C GLU A 329 -7.91 47.63 -15.91
N SER A 330 -8.50 46.51 -15.50
CA SER A 330 -9.96 46.41 -15.28
C SER A 330 -10.44 47.34 -14.16
N LEU A 331 -9.70 47.46 -13.05
CA LEU A 331 -10.05 48.37 -11.96
C LEU A 331 -9.95 49.84 -12.39
N LYS A 332 -8.95 50.19 -13.21
CA LYS A 332 -8.82 51.53 -13.78
C LYS A 332 -9.96 51.85 -14.75
N MET A 333 -10.39 50.89 -15.57
CA MET A 333 -11.53 51.07 -16.46
C MET A 333 -12.87 51.20 -15.70
N SER A 334 -13.05 50.45 -14.62
CA SER A 334 -14.24 50.55 -13.76
C SER A 334 -14.27 51.79 -12.87
N ALA A 335 -13.13 52.45 -12.66
CA ALA A 335 -13.04 53.72 -11.92
C ALA A 335 -13.16 54.96 -12.84
N ALA A 336 -13.07 54.76 -14.16
CA ALA A 336 -13.21 55.80 -15.18
C ALA A 336 -14.60 55.83 -15.85
N ALA A 337 -15.46 54.87 -15.53
CA ALA A 337 -16.88 54.83 -15.85
C ALA A 337 -17.68 55.18 -14.59
#